data_AF-A0A956TA84-F1
#
_entry.id   AF-A0A956TA84-F1
#
_cell.length_a   1.000
_cell.length_b   1.000
_cell.length_c   1.000
_cell.angle_alpha   90.00
_cell.angle_beta   90.00
_cell.angle_gamma   90.00
#
_symmetry.space_group_name_H-M   'P 1'
#
loop_
_entity.id
_entity.type
_entity.pdbx_description
1 polymer ?
#
loop_
_entity_poly.entity_id
_entity_poly.type
_entity_poly.pdbx_seq_one_letter_code
_entity_poly.pdbx_strand_id
1 'polypeptide(L)'
;TLASLASGALLKYGRAGQTGAYPFVGQALMVLASLLLGATLNLIGQTYHVNAHAQSLELLWIVGIIPLAFIIQSRAVLLLAELLLLLWLALWISIYGHQGFSMAPFPAMALLMCLVMSSLGNLTALFDHTRMYAAPLHGVGIVVGLFLGFFFCIKPLTDMAHLNHPGQEGALLAMTGGLIVAEVAAWVPRVLRQPTGISILEVLTHGLVTVTALAALLIDFPSESTATLFFTVVYGLTTFTVMQQGLKTNDTLKVYWGGLGLGALVLLRYVDYCWALFDKSLFFALAGVFLVGGAALLERVRRQRLATTVVPEETR
;
A
#
# COMPACT_ATOMS: atom_id res chain seq x y z
N THR A 1 14.89 27.60 11.39
CA THR A 1 14.72 26.28 12.03
C THR A 1 14.75 26.33 13.56
N LEU A 2 15.88 26.67 14.18
CA LEU A 2 16.03 26.63 15.65
C LEU A 2 15.06 27.56 16.41
N ALA A 3 14.81 28.77 15.90
CA ALA A 3 13.84 29.69 16.51
C ALA A 3 12.42 29.09 16.56
N SER A 4 11.93 28.54 15.43
CA SER A 4 10.64 27.85 15.36
C SER A 4 10.57 26.67 16.33
N LEU A 5 11.65 25.90 16.43
CA LEU A 5 11.73 24.75 17.34
C LEU A 5 11.67 25.17 18.81
N ALA A 6 12.48 26.17 19.19
CA ALA A 6 12.55 26.68 20.56
C ALA A 6 11.23 27.34 20.98
N SER A 7 10.65 28.19 20.12
CA SER A 7 9.34 28.79 20.34
C SER A 7 8.25 27.73 20.44
N GLY A 8 8.29 26.70 19.58
CA GLY A 8 7.35 25.58 19.62
C GLY A 8 7.43 24.80 20.92
N ALA A 9 8.64 24.49 21.39
CA ALA A 9 8.89 23.79 22.65
C ALA A 9 8.39 24.60 23.86
N LEU A 10 8.69 25.90 23.90
CA LEU A 10 8.23 26.80 24.97
C LEU A 10 6.70 26.93 25.01
N LEU A 11 6.03 27.05 23.85
CA LEU A 11 4.58 27.19 23.78
C LEU A 11 3.84 25.89 24.11
N LYS A 12 4.44 24.73 23.83
CA LYS A 12 3.87 23.41 24.14
C LYS A 12 4.09 23.01 25.60
N TYR A 13 5.32 23.15 26.08
CA TYR A 13 5.74 22.62 27.38
C TYR A 13 5.88 23.67 28.48
N GLY A 14 5.70 24.95 28.16
CA GLY A 14 5.85 26.03 29.12
C GLY A 14 7.28 26.16 29.66
N ARG A 15 7.42 26.82 30.81
CA ARG A 15 8.61 26.71 31.67
C ARG A 15 8.39 25.58 32.67
N ALA A 16 9.48 24.92 33.05
CA ALA A 16 9.53 23.71 33.89
C ALA A 16 8.34 23.57 34.86
N GLY A 17 7.44 22.62 34.54
CA GLY A 17 6.34 22.19 35.43
C GLY A 17 4.94 22.74 35.11
N GLN A 18 4.75 23.60 34.11
CA GLN A 18 3.42 24.10 33.71
C GLN A 18 3.08 23.72 32.27
N THR A 19 1.82 23.34 32.01
CA THR A 19 1.31 23.19 30.64
C THR A 19 1.43 24.51 29.88
N GLY A 20 2.00 24.48 28.68
CA GLY A 20 2.19 25.69 27.88
C GLY A 20 0.86 26.34 27.50
N ALA A 21 0.86 27.67 27.40
CA ALA A 21 -0.37 28.45 27.15
C ALA A 21 -1.04 28.12 25.80
N TYR A 22 -0.27 27.63 24.81
CA TYR A 22 -0.75 27.38 23.46
C TYR A 22 -0.18 26.08 22.87
N PRO A 23 -0.64 24.91 23.33
CA PRO A 23 -0.03 23.63 22.98
C PRO A 23 -0.16 23.28 21.48
N PHE A 24 -1.27 23.66 20.84
CA PHE A 24 -1.48 23.44 19.40
C PHE A 24 -0.53 24.28 18.54
N VAL A 25 -0.36 25.56 18.89
CA VAL A 25 0.58 26.47 18.21
C VAL A 25 2.00 25.95 18.38
N GLY A 26 2.33 25.48 19.59
CA GLY A 26 3.62 24.86 19.88
C GLY A 26 3.91 23.64 18.98
N GLN A 27 2.93 22.75 18.81
CA GLN A 27 3.05 21.60 17.90
C GLN A 27 3.21 22.02 16.43
N ALA A 28 2.43 22.99 15.97
CA ALA A 28 2.53 23.50 14.60
C ALA A 28 3.91 24.08 14.31
N LEU A 29 4.49 24.83 15.25
CA LEU A 29 5.84 25.40 15.12
C LEU A 29 6.94 24.34 15.14
N MET A 30 6.74 23.22 15.86
CA MET A 30 7.65 22.08 15.80
C MET A 30 7.61 21.39 14.44
N VAL A 31 6.42 21.15 13.88
CA VAL A 31 6.25 20.59 12.53
C VAL A 31 6.86 21.53 11.50
N LEU A 32 6.62 22.83 11.61
CA LEU A 32 7.22 23.85 10.76
C LEU A 32 8.75 23.82 10.85
N ALA A 33 9.32 23.68 12.06
CA ALA A 33 10.76 23.56 12.23
C ALA A 33 11.29 22.30 11.52
N SER A 34 10.60 21.17 11.62
CA SER A 34 10.95 19.94 10.90
C SER A 34 10.90 20.13 9.38
N LEU A 35 9.91 20.86 8.85
CA LEU A 35 9.85 21.21 7.42
C LEU A 35 10.98 22.14 6.99
N LEU A 36 11.28 23.16 7.78
CA LEU A 36 12.36 24.10 7.51
C LEU A 36 13.74 23.42 7.53
N LEU A 37 13.91 22.35 8.32
CA LEU A 37 15.14 21.55 8.29
C LEU A 37 15.38 20.97 6.90
N GLY A 38 14.37 20.31 6.31
CA GLY A 38 14.46 19.72 4.97
C GLY A 38 14.67 20.76 3.88
N ALA A 39 13.95 21.88 3.97
CA ALA A 39 14.14 23.01 3.05
C ALA A 39 15.57 23.56 3.11
N THR A 40 16.14 23.66 4.32
CA THR A 40 17.53 24.12 4.51
C THR A 40 18.53 23.12 3.92
N LEU A 41 18.34 21.81 4.15
CA LEU A 41 19.20 20.76 3.58
C LEU A 41 19.20 20.81 2.04
N ASN A 42 18.01 20.94 1.43
CA ASN A 42 17.87 21.06 -0.01
C ASN A 42 18.52 22.35 -0.55
N LEU A 43 18.34 23.48 0.14
CA LEU A 43 18.96 24.76 -0.25
C LEU A 43 20.49 24.70 -0.18
N ILE A 44 21.04 24.05 0.85
CA ILE A 44 22.50 23.81 0.96
C ILE A 44 22.98 22.95 -0.21
N GLY A 45 22.26 21.87 -0.53
CA GLY A 45 22.57 21.01 -1.67
C GLY A 45 22.63 21.79 -2.99
N GLN A 46 21.67 22.68 -3.22
CA GLN A 46 21.64 23.55 -4.41
C GLN A 46 22.77 24.59 -4.41
N THR A 47 23.01 25.27 -3.28
CA THR A 47 24.01 26.35 -3.15
C THR A 47 25.43 25.83 -3.39
N TYR A 48 25.74 24.62 -2.93
CA TYR A 48 27.06 24.01 -3.09
C TYR A 48 27.17 23.07 -4.29
N HIS A 49 26.15 23.03 -5.17
CA HIS A 49 26.08 22.11 -6.31
C HIS A 49 26.41 20.66 -5.94
N VAL A 50 25.96 20.23 -4.75
CA VAL A 50 26.15 18.85 -4.32
C VAL A 50 25.25 17.97 -5.19
N ASN A 51 25.84 17.07 -5.97
CA ASN A 51 25.13 16.05 -6.74
C ASN A 51 24.55 14.95 -5.84
N ALA A 52 23.89 15.32 -4.74
CA ALA A 52 23.11 14.41 -3.95
C ALA A 52 21.78 14.20 -4.68
N HIS A 53 21.51 12.95 -5.09
CA HIS A 53 20.19 12.59 -5.59
C HIS A 53 19.12 12.95 -4.54
N ALA A 54 17.93 13.37 -5.00
CA ALA A 54 16.85 13.82 -4.12
C ALA A 54 16.55 12.83 -2.98
N GLN A 55 16.67 11.52 -3.25
CA GLN A 55 16.51 10.45 -2.27
C GLN A 55 17.51 10.52 -1.10
N SER A 56 18.77 10.85 -1.36
CA SER A 56 19.81 10.88 -0.32
C SER A 56 19.62 12.07 0.62
N LEU A 57 19.19 13.22 0.08
CA LEU A 57 18.83 14.39 0.88
C LEU A 57 17.60 14.14 1.73
N GLU A 58 16.61 13.42 1.18
CA GLU A 58 15.41 13.01 1.89
C GLU A 58 15.73 12.05 3.05
N LEU A 59 16.64 11.08 2.86
CA LEU A 59 17.11 10.22 3.98
C LEU A 59 17.78 11.03 5.07
N LEU A 60 18.65 11.97 4.71
CA LEU A 60 19.31 12.83 5.68
C LEU A 60 18.29 13.67 6.46
N TRP A 61 17.22 14.10 5.80
CA TRP A 61 16.12 14.81 6.42
C TRP A 61 15.35 13.93 7.41
N ILE A 62 15.00 12.69 7.02
CA ILE A 62 14.36 11.71 7.89
C ILE A 62 15.23 11.41 9.12
N VAL A 63 16.52 11.14 8.92
CA VAL A 63 17.50 10.90 9.99
C VAL A 63 17.60 12.10 10.94
N GLY A 64 17.45 13.32 10.44
CA GLY A 64 17.41 14.53 11.26
C GLY A 64 16.12 14.68 12.08
N ILE A 65 14.96 14.27 11.56
CA ILE A 65 13.67 14.45 12.23
C ILE A 65 13.35 13.31 13.22
N ILE A 66 13.73 12.07 12.93
CA ILE A 66 13.37 10.93 13.80
C ILE A 66 13.83 11.16 15.26
N PRO A 67 15.11 11.50 15.55
CA PRO A 67 15.54 11.79 16.92
C PRO A 67 14.78 12.97 17.53
N LEU A 68 14.48 13.98 16.72
CA LEU A 68 13.73 15.17 17.14
C LEU A 68 12.31 14.79 17.59
N ALA A 69 11.64 13.89 16.87
CA ALA A 69 10.32 13.40 17.20
C ALA A 69 10.29 12.74 18.59
N PHE A 70 11.33 11.95 18.90
CA PHE A 70 11.49 11.29 20.20
C PHE A 70 11.84 12.27 21.32
N ILE A 71 12.82 13.15 21.13
CA ILE A 71 13.26 14.14 22.13
C ILE A 71 12.13 15.08 22.51
N ILE A 72 11.42 15.60 21.51
CA ILE A 72 10.38 16.61 21.71
C ILE A 72 9.02 15.97 21.97
N GLN A 73 8.96 14.65 22.01
CA GLN A 73 7.75 13.88 22.22
C GLN A 73 6.52 14.38 21.39
N SER A 74 6.68 14.52 20.07
CA SER A 74 5.65 15.10 19.20
C SER A 74 5.11 14.10 18.19
N ARG A 75 3.83 13.71 18.35
CA ARG A 75 3.13 12.80 17.41
C ARG A 75 3.12 13.34 15.99
N ALA A 76 2.88 14.64 15.82
CA ALA A 76 2.82 15.28 14.51
C ALA A 76 4.17 15.22 13.77
N VAL A 77 5.27 15.35 14.51
CA VAL A 77 6.62 15.28 13.93
C VAL A 77 6.97 13.84 13.55
N LEU A 78 6.50 12.85 14.32
CA LEU A 78 6.65 11.44 13.94
C LEU A 78 5.82 11.07 12.70
N LEU A 79 4.56 11.50 12.63
CA LEU A 79 3.72 11.33 11.45
C LEU A 79 4.35 11.98 10.22
N LEU A 80 4.99 13.14 10.38
CA LEU A 80 5.77 13.75 9.31
C LEU A 80 6.94 12.85 8.90
N ALA A 81 7.74 12.33 9.84
CA ALA A 81 8.85 11.43 9.50
C ALA A 81 8.38 10.18 8.74
N GLU A 82 7.21 9.65 9.11
CA GLU A 82 6.56 8.54 8.44
C GLU A 82 6.09 8.90 7.02
N LEU A 83 5.48 10.06 6.82
CA LEU A 83 5.14 10.57 5.48
C LEU A 83 6.37 10.79 4.61
N LEU A 84 7.47 11.31 5.18
CA LEU A 84 8.73 11.49 4.47
C LEU A 84 9.36 10.16 4.09
N LEU A 85 9.20 9.12 4.91
CA LEU A 85 9.66 7.77 4.58
C LEU A 85 8.90 7.19 3.38
N LEU A 86 7.58 7.42 3.31
CA LEU A 86 6.75 7.04 2.15
C LEU A 86 7.13 7.86 0.91
N LEU A 87 7.40 9.16 1.08
CA LEU A 87 7.87 10.02 0.00
C LEU A 87 9.24 9.56 -0.51
N TRP A 88 10.16 9.23 0.38
CA TRP A 88 11.47 8.68 0.03
C TRP A 88 11.32 7.41 -0.79
N LEU A 89 10.46 6.49 -0.37
CA LEU A 89 10.16 5.26 -1.09
C LEU A 89 9.59 5.56 -2.48
N ALA A 90 8.67 6.52 -2.61
CA ALA A 90 8.13 6.92 -3.91
C ALA A 90 9.19 7.53 -4.84
N LEU A 91 10.07 8.39 -4.31
CA LEU A 91 11.22 8.93 -5.05
C LEU A 91 12.21 7.81 -5.43
N TRP A 92 12.38 6.82 -4.56
CA TRP A 92 13.16 5.61 -4.82
C TRP A 92 12.62 4.87 -6.04
N ILE A 93 11.34 4.52 -6.01
CA ILE A 93 10.63 3.88 -7.13
C ILE A 93 10.78 4.69 -8.42
N SER A 94 10.55 5.99 -8.35
CA SER A 94 10.59 6.85 -9.54
C SER A 94 11.96 6.85 -10.20
N ILE A 95 13.06 7.11 -9.48
CA ILE A 95 14.37 7.28 -10.12
C ILE A 95 14.88 5.96 -10.68
N TYR A 96 14.77 4.87 -9.92
CA TYR A 96 15.23 3.57 -10.40
C TYR A 96 14.33 3.07 -11.54
N GLY A 97 13.03 3.32 -11.49
CA GLY A 97 12.14 3.09 -12.62
C GLY A 97 12.57 3.77 -13.92
N HIS A 98 13.04 5.01 -13.87
CA HIS A 98 13.52 5.74 -15.05
C HIS A 98 14.88 5.26 -15.58
N GLN A 99 15.68 4.60 -14.73
CA GLN A 99 16.99 4.05 -15.13
C GLN A 99 16.87 2.67 -15.81
N GLY A 100 15.66 2.22 -16.12
CA GLY A 100 15.41 0.92 -16.76
C GLY A 100 15.50 -0.25 -15.78
N PHE A 101 15.45 0.00 -14.47
CA PHE A 101 15.32 -1.07 -13.49
C PHE A 101 13.92 -1.69 -13.56
N SER A 102 13.87 -3.01 -13.42
CA SER A 102 12.60 -3.73 -13.35
C SER A 102 11.76 -3.16 -12.21
N MET A 103 10.49 -2.85 -12.50
CA MET A 103 9.54 -2.38 -11.50
C MET A 103 9.10 -3.50 -10.53
N ALA A 104 9.58 -4.73 -10.74
CA ALA A 104 9.23 -5.92 -9.98
C ALA A 104 9.49 -5.88 -8.46
N PRO A 105 10.68 -5.49 -7.98
CA PRO A 105 11.01 -5.65 -6.57
C PRO A 105 10.49 -4.50 -5.70
N PHE A 106 10.03 -3.41 -6.32
CA PHE A 106 9.62 -2.21 -5.61
C PHE A 106 8.43 -2.42 -4.69
N PRO A 107 7.33 -3.07 -5.11
CA PRO A 107 6.20 -3.25 -4.21
C PRO A 107 6.55 -4.24 -3.08
N ALA A 108 7.49 -5.17 -3.30
CA ALA A 108 7.96 -6.09 -2.27
C ALA A 108 8.82 -5.40 -1.21
N MET A 109 9.76 -4.54 -1.63
CA MET A 109 10.51 -3.69 -0.70
C MET A 109 9.60 -2.74 0.07
N ALA A 110 8.60 -2.19 -0.62
CA ALA A 110 7.61 -1.31 -0.01
C ALA A 110 6.79 -2.04 1.07
N LEU A 111 6.41 -3.30 0.83
CA LEU A 111 5.78 -4.17 1.84
C LEU A 111 6.71 -4.44 3.04
N LEU A 112 8.00 -4.72 2.80
CA LEU A 112 8.97 -4.92 3.88
C LEU A 112 9.17 -3.64 4.71
N MET A 113 9.20 -2.48 4.06
CA MET A 113 9.26 -1.19 4.74
C MET A 113 8.05 -1.01 5.67
N CYS A 114 6.84 -1.32 5.19
CA CYS A 114 5.60 -1.26 5.96
C CYS A 114 5.62 -2.22 7.17
N LEU A 115 6.17 -3.43 6.99
CA LEU A 115 6.39 -4.40 8.06
C LEU A 115 7.36 -3.89 9.12
N VAL A 116 8.48 -3.28 8.70
CA VAL A 116 9.46 -2.68 9.62
C VAL A 116 8.83 -1.53 10.40
N MET A 117 8.03 -0.67 9.75
CA MET A 117 7.32 0.43 10.42
C MET A 117 6.30 -0.10 11.44
N SER A 118 5.52 -1.11 11.06
CA SER A 118 4.58 -1.77 11.97
C SER A 118 5.29 -2.41 13.17
N SER A 119 6.42 -3.07 12.91
CA SER A 119 7.25 -3.71 13.94
C SER A 119 7.95 -2.69 14.85
N LEU A 120 8.34 -1.53 14.31
CA LEU A 120 8.88 -0.42 15.09
C LEU A 120 7.81 0.21 16.00
N GLY A 121 6.56 0.30 15.51
CA GLY A 121 5.41 0.63 16.35
C GLY A 121 5.26 -0.34 17.52
N ASN A 122 5.44 -1.63 17.25
CA ASN A 122 5.41 -2.66 18.28
C ASN A 122 6.56 -2.57 19.29
N LEU A 123 7.76 -2.18 18.86
CA LEU A 123 8.91 -1.98 19.74
C LEU A 123 8.76 -0.72 20.61
N THR A 124 8.25 0.37 20.04
CA THR A 124 7.97 1.61 20.80
C THR A 124 6.86 1.42 21.83
N ALA A 125 5.97 0.44 21.65
CA ALA A 125 4.97 0.07 22.65
C ALA A 125 5.57 -0.49 23.95
N LEU A 126 6.83 -0.98 23.92
CA LEU A 126 7.49 -1.60 25.08
C LEU A 126 8.06 -0.58 26.07
N PHE A 127 8.16 0.69 25.70
CA PHE A 127 8.73 1.73 26.55
C PHE A 127 7.68 2.80 26.84
N ASP A 128 7.46 3.10 28.12
CA ASP A 128 6.39 4.01 28.55
C ASP A 128 6.48 5.40 27.91
N HIS A 129 7.71 5.91 27.76
CA HIS A 129 7.99 7.18 27.07
C HIS A 129 7.48 7.15 25.61
N THR A 130 7.68 6.07 24.87
CA THR A 130 7.45 6.03 23.41
C THR A 130 6.15 5.34 23.03
N ARG A 131 5.41 4.80 24.00
CA ARG A 131 4.13 4.12 23.80
C ARG A 131 3.09 4.95 23.04
N MET A 132 3.14 6.28 23.18
CA MET A 132 2.25 7.20 22.44
C MET A 132 2.44 7.18 20.92
N TYR A 133 3.51 6.55 20.42
CA TYR A 133 3.86 6.42 19.00
C TYR A 133 3.53 5.06 18.39
N ALA A 134 3.24 4.07 19.23
CA ALA A 134 3.02 2.71 18.78
C ALA A 134 1.84 2.60 17.80
N ALA A 135 0.70 3.21 18.16
CA ALA A 135 -0.52 3.12 17.36
C ALA A 135 -0.40 3.80 15.98
N PRO A 136 0.13 5.03 15.84
CA PRO A 136 0.38 5.64 14.54
C PRO A 136 1.26 4.78 13.63
N LEU A 137 2.45 4.38 14.10
CA LEU A 137 3.42 3.59 13.33
C LEU A 137 2.84 2.25 12.88
N HIS A 138 2.13 1.58 13.79
CA HIS A 138 1.49 0.29 13.49
C HIS A 138 0.32 0.45 12.50
N GLY A 139 -0.51 1.48 12.68
CA GLY A 139 -1.66 1.72 11.82
C GLY A 139 -1.27 2.05 10.39
N VAL A 140 -0.34 2.99 10.19
CA VAL A 140 0.11 3.41 8.86
C VAL A 140 0.81 2.26 8.13
N GLY A 141 1.69 1.52 8.81
CA GLY A 141 2.35 0.34 8.22
C GLY A 141 1.34 -0.69 7.70
N ILE A 142 0.29 -1.00 8.45
CA ILE A 142 -0.75 -1.93 7.99
C ILE A 142 -1.52 -1.35 6.79
N VAL A 143 -1.97 -0.10 6.86
CA VAL A 143 -2.78 0.51 5.79
C VAL A 143 -2.01 0.58 4.48
N VAL A 144 -0.77 1.06 4.54
CA VAL A 144 0.09 1.16 3.35
C VAL A 144 0.44 -0.24 2.85
N GLY A 145 0.72 -1.19 3.75
CA GLY A 145 0.99 -2.58 3.39
C GLY A 145 -0.19 -3.25 2.67
N LEU A 146 -1.41 -3.05 3.16
CA LEU A 146 -2.63 -3.54 2.50
C LEU A 146 -2.87 -2.86 1.15
N PHE A 147 -2.59 -1.57 1.02
CA PHE A 147 -2.73 -0.85 -0.24
C PHE A 147 -1.73 -1.35 -1.28
N LEU A 148 -0.46 -1.49 -0.91
CA LEU A 148 0.59 -1.98 -1.80
C LEU A 148 0.43 -3.46 -2.15
N GLY A 149 0.03 -4.28 -1.18
CA GLY A 149 -0.24 -5.71 -1.38
C GLY A 149 -1.35 -5.96 -2.41
N PHE A 150 -2.32 -5.04 -2.53
CA PHE A 150 -3.39 -5.14 -3.51
C PHE A 150 -2.88 -5.10 -4.95
N PHE A 151 -1.81 -4.34 -5.23
CA PHE A 151 -1.26 -4.23 -6.59
C PHE A 151 -0.70 -5.55 -7.11
N PHE A 152 -0.21 -6.44 -6.23
CA PHE A 152 0.21 -7.79 -6.61
C PHE A 152 -0.95 -8.69 -7.06
N CYS A 153 -2.19 -8.30 -6.78
CA CYS A 153 -3.37 -9.02 -7.26
C CYS A 153 -3.72 -8.64 -8.72
N ILE A 154 -3.14 -7.58 -9.27
CA ILE A 154 -3.48 -7.09 -10.61
C ILE A 154 -2.54 -7.75 -11.64
N LYS A 155 -3.10 -8.64 -12.48
CA LYS A 155 -2.36 -9.46 -13.48
C LYS A 155 -1.27 -8.68 -14.25
N PRO A 156 -1.59 -7.56 -14.94
CA PRO A 156 -0.60 -6.79 -15.69
C PRO A 156 0.58 -6.27 -14.85
N LEU A 157 0.37 -6.01 -13.56
CA LEU A 157 1.46 -5.59 -12.66
C LEU A 157 2.30 -6.78 -12.21
N THR A 158 1.68 -7.96 -12.04
CA THR A 158 2.40 -9.21 -11.76
C THR A 158 3.29 -9.59 -12.94
N ASP A 159 2.86 -9.36 -14.18
CA ASP A 159 3.69 -9.54 -15.38
C ASP A 159 4.91 -8.63 -15.41
N MET A 160 4.74 -7.35 -15.05
CA MET A 160 5.87 -6.43 -14.88
C MET A 160 6.83 -6.89 -13.78
N ALA A 161 6.32 -7.68 -12.81
CA ALA A 161 7.13 -8.28 -11.76
C ALA A 161 7.93 -9.52 -12.21
N HIS A 162 7.53 -10.18 -13.30
CA HIS A 162 8.19 -11.39 -13.82
C HIS A 162 9.39 -11.12 -14.75
N LEU A 163 9.62 -9.87 -15.16
CA LEU A 163 10.73 -9.54 -16.05
C LEU A 163 12.06 -9.52 -15.28
N ASN A 164 12.69 -10.70 -15.24
CA ASN A 164 14.03 -10.98 -14.75
C ASN A 164 15.11 -10.15 -15.47
N HIS A 165 15.93 -9.45 -14.70
CA HIS A 165 17.20 -8.89 -15.17
C HIS A 165 18.36 -9.41 -14.32
N PRO A 166 19.25 -10.24 -14.87
CA PRO A 166 20.45 -10.71 -14.19
C PRO A 166 21.46 -9.55 -14.10
N GLY A 167 21.87 -9.17 -12.89
CA GLY A 167 23.01 -8.27 -12.72
C GLY A 167 23.04 -7.36 -11.49
N GLN A 168 21.94 -7.20 -10.75
CA GLN A 168 21.91 -6.36 -9.53
C GLN A 168 21.23 -7.01 -8.31
N GLU A 169 21.14 -8.34 -8.30
CA GLU A 169 20.52 -9.12 -7.23
C GLU A 169 21.21 -8.93 -5.88
N GLY A 170 22.54 -8.77 -5.84
CA GLY A 170 23.28 -8.74 -4.57
C GLY A 170 22.90 -7.61 -3.62
N ALA A 171 22.77 -6.37 -4.14
CA ALA A 171 22.42 -5.22 -3.31
C ALA A 171 20.96 -5.26 -2.87
N LEU A 172 20.05 -5.64 -3.77
CA LEU A 172 18.63 -5.79 -3.49
C LEU A 172 18.37 -6.92 -2.47
N LEU A 173 19.04 -8.06 -2.63
CA LEU A 173 19.00 -9.18 -1.68
C LEU A 173 19.58 -8.79 -0.33
N ALA A 174 20.69 -8.03 -0.30
CA ALA A 174 21.27 -7.54 0.95
C ALA A 174 20.32 -6.57 1.69
N MET A 175 19.68 -5.65 0.96
CA MET A 175 18.68 -4.74 1.53
C MET A 175 17.47 -5.50 2.06
N THR A 176 16.96 -6.45 1.28
CA THR A 176 15.85 -7.34 1.66
C THR A 176 16.19 -8.14 2.92
N GLY A 177 17.35 -8.78 2.95
CA GLY A 177 17.86 -9.50 4.12
C GLY A 177 17.99 -8.59 5.34
N GLY A 178 18.49 -7.36 5.16
CA GLY A 178 18.57 -6.35 6.21
C GLY A 178 17.20 -5.96 6.78
N LEU A 179 16.19 -5.77 5.92
CA LEU A 179 14.82 -5.46 6.35
C LEU A 179 14.18 -6.63 7.11
N ILE A 180 14.40 -7.88 6.67
CA ILE A 180 13.92 -9.07 7.39
C ILE A 180 14.58 -9.19 8.76
N VAL A 181 15.90 -8.98 8.84
CA VAL A 181 16.62 -8.96 10.11
C VAL A 181 16.06 -7.86 11.03
N ALA A 182 15.79 -6.67 10.49
CA ALA A 182 15.18 -5.58 11.25
C ALA A 182 13.78 -5.92 11.76
N GLU A 183 12.95 -6.57 10.93
CA GLU A 183 11.62 -7.06 11.31
C GLU A 183 11.73 -8.05 12.48
N VAL A 184 12.55 -9.11 12.33
CA VAL A 184 12.76 -10.13 13.36
C VAL A 184 13.32 -9.50 14.64
N ALA A 185 14.31 -8.61 14.52
CA ALA A 185 14.91 -7.93 15.66
C ALA A 185 13.90 -7.06 16.43
N ALA A 186 12.92 -6.47 15.75
CA ALA A 186 11.86 -5.70 16.39
C ALA A 186 10.84 -6.59 17.14
N TRP A 187 10.65 -7.83 16.69
CA TRP A 187 9.74 -8.80 17.31
C TRP A 187 10.33 -9.49 18.55
N VAL A 188 11.63 -9.78 18.55
CA VAL A 188 12.30 -10.52 19.65
C VAL A 188 12.03 -9.90 21.04
N PRO A 189 12.24 -8.58 21.27
CA PRO A 189 11.98 -7.97 22.58
C PRO A 189 10.53 -8.08 23.03
N ARG A 190 9.57 -8.03 22.09
CA ARG A 190 8.14 -8.10 22.39
C ARG A 190 7.74 -9.51 22.79
N VAL A 191 8.21 -10.52 22.07
CA VAL A 191 7.99 -11.94 22.41
C VAL A 191 8.58 -12.25 23.78
N LEU A 192 9.79 -11.77 24.07
CA LEU A 192 10.47 -12.02 25.34
C LEU A 192 9.81 -11.33 26.53
N ARG A 193 9.32 -10.09 26.36
CA ARG A 193 8.74 -9.30 27.47
C ARG A 193 7.24 -9.51 27.66
N GLN A 194 6.51 -9.85 26.60
CA GLN A 194 5.04 -9.95 26.60
C GLN A 194 4.56 -11.18 25.82
N PRO A 195 4.97 -12.41 26.19
CA PRO A 195 4.64 -13.62 25.43
C PRO A 195 3.14 -13.89 25.34
N THR A 196 2.36 -13.53 26.36
CA THR A 196 0.90 -13.68 26.39
C THR A 196 0.15 -12.54 25.70
N GLY A 197 0.83 -11.45 25.37
CA GLY A 197 0.24 -10.28 24.72
C GLY A 197 0.14 -10.40 23.20
N ILE A 198 0.78 -11.41 22.61
CA ILE A 198 0.84 -11.60 21.16
C ILE A 198 -0.27 -12.56 20.75
N SER A 199 -1.22 -12.04 19.96
CA SER A 199 -2.27 -12.90 19.41
C SER A 199 -1.76 -13.71 18.22
N ILE A 200 -2.27 -14.93 18.05
CA ILE A 200 -1.93 -15.76 16.88
C ILE A 200 -2.27 -15.07 15.55
N LEU A 201 -3.31 -14.23 15.53
CA LEU A 201 -3.69 -13.45 14.35
C LEU A 201 -2.65 -12.39 13.99
N GLU A 202 -1.96 -11.82 14.98
CA GLU A 202 -0.88 -10.86 14.78
C GLU A 202 0.32 -11.52 14.10
N VAL A 203 0.75 -12.67 14.64
CA VAL A 203 1.81 -13.48 14.07
C VAL A 203 1.48 -13.92 12.65
N LEU A 204 0.24 -14.38 12.41
CA LEU A 204 -0.20 -14.77 11.07
C LEU A 204 -0.20 -13.61 10.09
N THR A 205 -0.63 -12.41 10.52
CA THR A 205 -0.67 -11.25 9.62
C THR A 205 0.74 -10.83 9.20
N HIS A 206 1.65 -10.70 10.17
CA HIS A 206 3.05 -10.37 9.85
C HIS A 206 3.68 -11.46 8.98
N GLY A 207 3.53 -12.74 9.35
CA GLY A 207 4.05 -13.85 8.57
C GLY A 207 3.54 -13.89 7.12
N LEU A 208 2.25 -13.62 6.89
CA LEU A 208 1.68 -13.56 5.54
C LEU A 208 2.25 -12.39 4.72
N VAL A 209 2.46 -11.21 5.33
CA VAL A 209 3.08 -10.08 4.64
C VAL A 209 4.55 -10.37 4.32
N THR A 210 5.30 -10.99 5.25
CA THR A 210 6.70 -11.39 5.01
C THR A 210 6.79 -12.43 3.91
N VAL A 211 5.89 -13.42 3.91
CA VAL A 211 5.78 -14.42 2.83
C VAL A 211 5.44 -13.76 1.49
N THR A 212 4.55 -12.77 1.48
CA THR A 212 4.21 -11.99 0.26
C THR A 212 5.45 -11.31 -0.29
N ALA A 213 6.19 -10.59 0.57
CA ALA A 213 7.39 -9.87 0.14
C ALA A 213 8.50 -10.81 -0.32
N LEU A 214 8.74 -11.92 0.38
CA LEU A 214 9.72 -12.93 -0.01
C LEU A 214 9.36 -13.60 -1.33
N ALA A 215 8.09 -13.97 -1.50
CA ALA A 215 7.61 -14.58 -2.73
C ALA A 215 7.79 -13.65 -3.92
N ALA A 216 7.50 -12.36 -3.75
CA ALA A 216 7.68 -11.35 -4.79
C ALA A 216 9.15 -11.10 -5.18
N LEU A 217 10.12 -11.47 -4.33
CA LEU A 217 11.55 -11.24 -4.57
C LEU A 217 12.32 -12.49 -4.98
N LEU A 218 11.93 -13.65 -4.47
CA LEU A 218 12.75 -14.87 -4.54
C LEU A 218 12.09 -16.01 -5.32
N ILE A 219 10.78 -15.97 -5.51
CA ILE A 219 10.05 -17.06 -6.14
C ILE A 219 9.83 -16.73 -7.62
N ASP A 220 10.43 -17.54 -8.48
CA ASP A 220 10.11 -17.54 -9.90
C ASP A 220 8.86 -18.41 -10.13
N PHE A 221 7.72 -17.78 -10.40
CA PHE A 221 6.48 -18.50 -10.60
C PHE A 221 6.40 -19.05 -12.04
N PRO A 222 5.89 -20.29 -12.23
CA PRO A 222 5.81 -20.91 -13.56
C PRO A 222 4.93 -20.14 -14.57
N SER A 223 4.00 -19.33 -14.09
CA SER A 223 3.16 -18.47 -14.91
C SER A 223 2.64 -17.29 -14.11
N GLU A 224 2.31 -16.20 -14.81
CA GLU A 224 1.61 -15.03 -14.25
C GLU A 224 0.33 -15.41 -13.52
N SER A 225 -0.42 -16.38 -14.06
CA SER A 225 -1.68 -16.83 -13.46
C SER A 225 -1.43 -17.52 -12.12
N THR A 226 -0.32 -18.27 -12.00
CA THR A 226 0.10 -18.90 -10.74
C THR A 226 0.52 -17.85 -9.70
N ALA A 227 1.29 -16.84 -10.11
CA ALA A 227 1.70 -15.75 -9.24
C ALA A 227 0.49 -14.92 -8.76
N THR A 228 -0.39 -14.53 -9.69
CA THR A 228 -1.61 -13.78 -9.38
C THR A 228 -2.49 -14.56 -8.40
N LEU A 229 -2.67 -15.86 -8.61
CA LEU A 229 -3.42 -16.71 -7.69
C LEU A 229 -2.79 -16.74 -6.29
N PHE A 230 -1.48 -16.95 -6.22
CA PHE A 230 -0.74 -16.94 -4.95
C PHE A 230 -0.95 -15.62 -4.20
N PHE A 231 -0.68 -14.48 -4.85
CA PHE A 231 -0.82 -13.18 -4.22
C PHE A 231 -2.28 -12.87 -3.82
N THR A 232 -3.26 -13.31 -4.60
CA THR A 232 -4.69 -13.20 -4.25
C THR A 232 -5.01 -13.91 -2.95
N VAL A 233 -4.56 -15.17 -2.83
CA VAL A 233 -4.85 -16.01 -1.68
C VAL A 233 -4.18 -15.43 -0.44
N VAL A 234 -2.89 -15.09 -0.54
CA VAL A 234 -2.15 -14.52 0.60
C VAL A 234 -2.71 -13.15 1.00
N TYR A 235 -3.07 -12.30 0.04
CA TYR A 235 -3.70 -11.00 0.30
C TYR A 235 -5.09 -11.14 0.96
N GLY A 236 -5.91 -12.07 0.47
CA GLY A 236 -7.22 -12.40 1.06
C GLY A 236 -7.08 -12.90 2.50
N LEU A 237 -6.11 -13.76 2.77
CA LEU A 237 -5.81 -14.21 4.14
C LEU A 237 -5.33 -13.06 5.02
N THR A 238 -4.45 -12.19 4.51
CA THR A 238 -3.90 -11.06 5.26
C THR A 238 -4.97 -10.04 5.63
N THR A 239 -5.82 -9.65 4.67
CA THR A 239 -6.94 -8.73 4.90
C THR A 239 -7.96 -9.31 5.88
N PHE A 240 -8.23 -10.62 5.78
CA PHE A 240 -9.08 -11.33 6.73
C PHE A 240 -8.50 -11.35 8.14
N THR A 241 -7.21 -11.66 8.32
CA THR A 241 -6.58 -11.67 9.66
C THR A 241 -6.54 -10.28 10.27
N VAL A 242 -6.27 -9.22 9.49
CA VAL A 242 -6.35 -7.82 9.96
C VAL A 242 -7.77 -7.48 10.42
N MET A 243 -8.79 -7.84 9.64
CA MET A 243 -10.19 -7.61 10.02
C MET A 243 -10.55 -8.34 11.33
N GLN A 244 -10.16 -9.60 11.46
CA GLN A 244 -10.40 -10.41 12.66
C GLN A 244 -9.66 -9.86 13.89
N GLN A 245 -8.44 -9.32 13.72
CA GLN A 245 -7.77 -8.60 14.81
C GLN A 245 -8.58 -7.40 15.24
N GLY A 246 -9.04 -6.58 14.30
CA GLY A 246 -9.86 -5.40 14.57
C GLY A 246 -11.13 -5.72 15.35
N LEU A 247 -11.82 -6.81 14.98
CA LEU A 247 -13.00 -7.29 15.70
C LEU A 247 -12.68 -7.74 17.13
N LYS A 248 -11.55 -8.43 17.36
CA LYS A 248 -11.14 -8.86 18.71
C LYS A 248 -10.65 -7.71 19.59
N THR A 249 -10.02 -6.70 19.01
CA THR A 249 -9.45 -5.57 19.75
C THR A 249 -10.35 -4.34 19.80
N ASN A 250 -11.57 -4.41 19.24
CA ASN A 250 -12.45 -3.25 19.01
C ASN A 250 -11.74 -2.09 18.30
N ASP A 251 -10.83 -2.41 17.38
CA ASP A 251 -10.10 -1.42 16.58
C ASP A 251 -10.81 -1.25 15.24
N THR A 252 -11.64 -0.20 15.17
CA THR A 252 -12.47 0.10 14.01
C THR A 252 -11.64 0.32 12.73
N LEU A 253 -10.42 0.87 12.84
CA LEU A 253 -9.57 1.11 11.67
C LEU A 253 -9.16 -0.20 11.01
N LYS A 254 -8.74 -1.19 11.80
CA LYS A 254 -8.40 -2.52 11.29
C LYS A 254 -9.60 -3.21 10.63
N VAL A 255 -10.80 -3.06 11.21
CA VAL A 255 -12.03 -3.61 10.63
C VAL A 255 -12.31 -2.98 9.27
N TYR A 256 -12.25 -1.65 9.17
CA TYR A 256 -12.52 -0.94 7.91
C TYR A 256 -11.49 -1.24 6.83
N TRP A 257 -10.19 -1.19 7.14
CA TRP A 257 -9.16 -1.45 6.15
C TRP A 257 -9.09 -2.92 5.73
N GLY A 258 -9.29 -3.86 6.66
CA GLY A 258 -9.42 -5.28 6.33
C GLY A 258 -10.64 -5.57 5.45
N GLY A 259 -11.80 -4.99 5.81
CA GLY A 259 -13.04 -5.13 5.04
C GLY A 259 -12.96 -4.49 3.65
N LEU A 260 -12.37 -3.30 3.55
CA LEU A 260 -12.13 -2.62 2.27
C LEU A 260 -11.21 -3.44 1.37
N GLY A 261 -10.12 -3.99 1.91
CA GLY A 261 -9.20 -4.85 1.17
C GLY A 261 -9.88 -6.12 0.64
N LEU A 262 -10.69 -6.79 1.46
CA LEU A 262 -11.50 -7.94 1.03
C LEU A 262 -12.53 -7.56 -0.04
N GLY A 263 -13.25 -6.46 0.16
CA GLY A 263 -14.24 -5.96 -0.79
C GLY A 263 -13.61 -5.61 -2.14
N ALA A 264 -12.46 -4.93 -2.13
CA ALA A 264 -11.69 -4.61 -3.32
C ALA A 264 -11.19 -5.87 -4.04
N LEU A 265 -10.73 -6.89 -3.30
CA LEU A 265 -10.29 -8.17 -3.86
C LEU A 265 -11.44 -8.91 -4.58
N VAL A 266 -12.61 -8.99 -3.93
CA VAL A 266 -13.79 -9.62 -4.51
C VAL A 266 -14.24 -8.87 -5.76
N LEU A 267 -14.26 -7.53 -5.70
CA LEU A 267 -14.59 -6.69 -6.85
C LEU A 267 -13.61 -6.91 -8.00
N LEU A 268 -12.30 -6.93 -7.73
CA LEU A 268 -11.26 -7.15 -8.74
C LEU A 268 -11.47 -8.50 -9.45
N ARG A 269 -11.67 -9.58 -8.69
CA ARG A 269 -11.88 -10.92 -9.27
C ARG A 269 -13.20 -11.07 -10.01
N TYR A 270 -14.24 -10.39 -9.52
CA TYR A 270 -15.50 -10.30 -10.22
C TYR A 270 -15.33 -9.59 -11.57
N VAL A 271 -14.64 -8.45 -11.60
CA VAL A 271 -14.35 -7.70 -12.83
C VAL A 271 -13.52 -8.55 -13.79
N ASP A 272 -12.44 -9.19 -13.34
CA ASP A 272 -11.60 -10.05 -14.18
C ASP A 272 -12.43 -11.16 -14.86
N TYR A 273 -13.29 -11.84 -14.09
CA TYR A 273 -14.12 -12.93 -14.60
C TYR A 273 -15.21 -12.43 -15.55
N CYS A 274 -15.91 -11.35 -15.19
CA CYS A 274 -16.97 -10.77 -16.01
C CYS A 274 -16.43 -10.18 -17.31
N TRP A 275 -15.25 -9.55 -17.28
CA TRP A 275 -14.62 -8.98 -18.46
C TRP A 275 -14.19 -10.06 -19.45
N ALA A 276 -13.64 -11.18 -18.96
CA ALA A 276 -13.30 -12.33 -19.79
C ALA A 276 -14.53 -12.99 -20.48
N LEU A 277 -15.72 -12.79 -19.94
CA LEU A 277 -16.99 -13.26 -20.51
C LEU A 277 -17.69 -12.22 -21.38
N PHE A 278 -17.24 -10.96 -21.36
CA PHE A 278 -17.90 -9.84 -22.04
C PHE A 278 -17.94 -10.04 -23.56
N ASP A 279 -16.85 -10.51 -24.17
CA ASP A 279 -16.81 -10.76 -25.62
C ASP A 279 -17.80 -11.87 -26.03
N LYS A 280 -17.97 -12.88 -25.18
CA LYS A 280 -18.90 -13.99 -25.42
C LYS A 280 -20.35 -13.54 -25.27
N SER A 281 -20.66 -12.77 -24.21
CA SER A 281 -22.02 -12.26 -24.00
C SER A 281 -22.43 -11.23 -25.06
N LEU A 282 -21.50 -10.39 -25.53
CA LEU A 282 -21.69 -9.49 -26.65
C LEU A 282 -21.94 -10.26 -27.96
N PHE A 283 -21.17 -11.32 -28.22
CA PHE A 283 -21.39 -12.22 -29.36
C PHE A 283 -22.78 -12.85 -29.31
N PHE A 284 -23.21 -13.37 -28.15
CA PHE A 284 -24.56 -13.94 -27.99
C PHE A 284 -25.67 -12.88 -28.12
N ALA A 285 -25.46 -11.67 -27.62
CA ALA A 285 -26.40 -10.56 -27.77
C ALA A 285 -26.54 -10.14 -29.25
N LEU A 286 -25.43 -10.00 -29.97
CA LEU A 286 -25.42 -9.68 -31.40
C LEU A 286 -26.05 -10.81 -32.24
N ALA A 287 -25.75 -12.07 -31.93
CA ALA A 287 -26.36 -13.23 -32.58
C ALA A 287 -27.88 -13.27 -32.34
N GLY A 288 -28.33 -12.95 -31.12
CA GLY A 288 -29.75 -12.83 -30.77
C GLY A 288 -30.45 -11.73 -31.57
N VAL A 289 -29.85 -10.54 -31.66
CA VAL A 289 -30.38 -9.43 -32.49
C VAL A 289 -30.44 -9.83 -33.96
N PHE A 290 -29.41 -10.52 -34.47
CA PHE A 290 -29.37 -10.99 -35.85
C PHE A 290 -30.44 -12.05 -36.14
N LEU A 291 -30.66 -13.01 -35.23
CA LEU A 291 -31.70 -14.03 -35.34
C LEU A 291 -33.11 -13.43 -35.34
N VAL A 292 -33.39 -12.51 -34.41
CA VAL A 292 -34.70 -11.85 -34.31
C VAL A 292 -34.93 -10.94 -35.52
N GLY A 293 -33.93 -10.17 -35.93
CA GLY A 293 -33.99 -9.32 -37.12
C GLY A 293 -34.19 -10.13 -38.41
N GLY A 294 -33.46 -11.24 -38.56
CA GLY A 294 -33.59 -12.17 -39.67
C GLY A 294 -34.98 -12.82 -39.73
N ALA A 295 -35.50 -13.28 -38.58
CA ALA A 295 -36.84 -13.84 -38.49
C ALA A 295 -37.92 -12.80 -38.86
N ALA A 296 -37.79 -11.56 -38.38
CA ALA A 296 -38.71 -10.48 -38.72
C ALA A 296 -38.68 -10.12 -40.22
N LEU A 297 -37.50 -10.12 -40.85
CA LEU A 297 -37.34 -9.88 -42.29
C LEU A 297 -37.95 -11.03 -43.12
N LEU A 298 -37.68 -12.27 -42.75
CA LEU A 298 -38.27 -13.44 -43.43
C LEU A 298 -39.79 -13.45 -43.32
N GLU A 299 -40.33 -13.10 -42.15
CA GLU A 299 -41.77 -12.97 -41.95
C GLU A 299 -42.38 -11.83 -42.79
N ARG A 300 -41.67 -10.71 -42.97
CA ARG A 300 -42.09 -9.63 -43.89
C ARG A 300 -42.14 -10.11 -45.34
N VAL A 301 -41.09 -10.80 -45.82
CA VAL A 301 -41.04 -11.34 -47.19
C VAL A 301 -42.15 -12.37 -47.41
N ARG A 302 -42.39 -13.25 -46.45
CA ARG A 302 -43.48 -14.23 -46.50
C ARG A 302 -44.84 -13.56 -46.64
N ARG A 303 -45.14 -12.53 -45.84
CA ARG A 303 -46.41 -11.80 -45.89
C ARG A 303 -46.62 -11.08 -47.22
N GLN A 304 -45.57 -10.49 -47.78
CA GLN A 304 -45.64 -9.85 -49.10
C GLN A 304 -45.99 -10.85 -50.20
N ARG A 305 -45.36 -12.04 -50.20
CA ARG A 305 -45.66 -13.09 -51.19
C ARG A 305 -47.08 -13.65 -51.04
N LEU A 306 -47.57 -13.80 -49.81
CA LEU A 306 -48.94 -14.26 -49.55
C LEU A 306 -49.99 -13.22 -50.00
N ALA A 307 -49.72 -11.93 -49.84
CA ALA A 307 -50.60 -10.87 -50.31
C ALA A 307 -50.73 -10.82 -51.85
N THR A 308 -49.67 -11.15 -52.59
CA THR A 308 -49.71 -11.22 -54.06
C THR A 308 -50.41 -12.45 -54.62
N THR A 309 -50.65 -13.49 -53.82
CA THR A 309 -51.30 -14.74 -54.25
C THR A 309 -52.80 -14.78 -54.01
N VAL A 310 -53.40 -13.78 -53.36
CA VAL A 310 -54.86 -13.68 -53.23
C VAL A 310 -55.42 -13.07 -54.52
N VAL A 311 -55.80 -13.93 -55.46
CA VAL A 311 -56.61 -13.58 -56.62
C VAL A 311 -58.03 -13.25 -56.13
N PRO A 312 -58.67 -12.14 -56.57
CA PRO A 312 -60.04 -11.83 -56.16
C PRO A 312 -60.98 -12.91 -56.71
N GLU A 313 -61.77 -13.53 -55.84
CA GLU A 313 -62.98 -14.24 -56.27
C GLU A 313 -63.89 -13.21 -56.96
N GLU A 314 -64.00 -13.33 -58.29
CA GLU A 314 -65.02 -12.65 -59.08
C GLU A 314 -66.39 -12.96 -58.46
N THR A 315 -67.03 -11.91 -57.96
CA THR A 315 -68.42 -11.92 -57.53
C THR A 315 -69.29 -11.82 -58.78
N ARG A 316 -70.01 -12.93 -59.07
CA ARG A 316 -71.26 -13.07 -59.84
C ARG A 316 -71.44 -12.29 -61.15
#